data_AF-E3QU92-F1
#
_entry.id   AF-E3QU92-F1
#
_cell.length_a   1.000
_cell.length_b   1.000
_cell.length_c   1.000
_cell.angle_alpha   90.00
_cell.angle_beta   90.00
_cell.angle_gamma   90.00
#
_symmetry.space_group_name_H-M   'P 1'
#
loop_
_entity.id
_entity.type
_entity.pdbx_description
1 polymer ?
#
loop_
_entity_poly.entity_id
_entity_poly.type
_entity_poly.pdbx_seq_one_letter_code
_entity_poly.pdbx_strand_id
1 'polypeptide(L)'
;MPPRAKKSDIKDEEWEKFQPEIRKLYLTEDKSLKDLLTILSVSYGFRPSKAQLQWKLTQWRMTKKMITSEWKYVHHRVRLRDTTIEKARVRHCYETALEKTIGVVAPPSPTDLSLIIRTPSPQNVPELDNMYGIPWLQPEA
;
A
#
# COMPACT_ATOMS: atom_id res chain seq x y z
N MET A 1 -3.07 -48.25 -24.40
CA MET A 1 -2.95 -46.84 -23.96
C MET A 1 -1.51 -46.40 -24.13
N PRO A 2 -1.22 -45.27 -24.80
CA PRO A 2 0.16 -44.79 -24.89
C PRO A 2 0.62 -44.26 -23.51
N PRO A 3 1.87 -44.52 -23.09
CA PRO A 3 2.40 -44.03 -21.84
C PRO A 3 2.52 -42.49 -21.88
N ARG A 4 1.99 -41.81 -20.86
CA ARG A 4 2.08 -40.34 -20.75
C ARG A 4 3.57 -39.95 -20.70
N ALA A 5 3.98 -39.12 -21.65
CA ALA A 5 5.32 -38.55 -21.68
C ALA A 5 5.70 -37.99 -20.30
N LYS A 6 6.88 -38.39 -19.80
CA LYS A 6 7.49 -37.85 -18.57
C LYS A 6 7.59 -36.34 -18.74
N LYS A 7 6.89 -35.59 -17.88
CA LYS A 7 6.96 -34.12 -17.88
C LYS A 7 8.36 -33.74 -17.43
N SER A 8 9.00 -32.80 -18.12
CA SER A 8 10.30 -32.26 -17.76
C SER A 8 10.31 -31.86 -16.28
N ASP A 9 11.18 -32.50 -15.50
CA ASP A 9 11.54 -32.08 -14.16
C ASP A 9 12.30 -30.76 -14.29
N ILE A 10 11.54 -29.67 -14.28
CA ILE A 10 12.09 -28.32 -14.19
C ILE A 10 12.70 -28.19 -12.79
N LYS A 11 13.97 -27.78 -12.72
CA LYS A 11 14.68 -27.58 -11.45
C LYS A 11 14.01 -26.47 -10.63
N ASP A 12 13.98 -26.64 -9.31
CA ASP A 12 13.42 -25.65 -8.40
C ASP A 12 14.15 -24.30 -8.46
N GLU A 13 15.45 -24.32 -8.76
CA GLU A 13 16.29 -23.13 -9.00
C GLU A 13 15.72 -22.20 -10.10
N GLU A 14 15.24 -22.79 -11.19
CA GLU A 14 14.63 -22.02 -12.28
C GLU A 14 13.29 -21.42 -11.84
N TRP A 15 12.50 -22.19 -11.08
CA TRP A 15 11.24 -21.71 -10.53
C TRP A 15 11.41 -20.53 -9.58
N GLU A 16 12.44 -20.53 -8.73
CA GLU A 16 12.75 -19.43 -7.82
C GLU A 16 13.17 -18.17 -8.60
N LYS A 17 13.99 -18.32 -9.64
CA LYS A 17 14.41 -17.20 -10.49
C LYS A 17 13.22 -16.53 -11.19
N PHE A 18 12.24 -17.32 -11.64
CA PHE A 18 11.04 -16.79 -12.31
C PHE A 18 9.89 -16.46 -11.35
N GLN A 19 9.96 -16.84 -10.08
CA GLN A 19 8.95 -16.53 -9.08
C GLN A 19 8.60 -15.02 -9.00
N PRO A 20 9.55 -14.07 -8.91
CA PRO A 20 9.21 -12.64 -8.85
C PRO A 20 8.53 -12.14 -10.12
N GLU A 21 8.94 -12.63 -11.28
CA GLU A 21 8.34 -12.26 -12.56
C GLU A 21 6.93 -12.82 -12.70
N ILE A 22 6.73 -14.10 -12.37
CA ILE A 22 5.41 -14.73 -12.33
C ILE A 22 4.50 -14.00 -11.35
N ARG A 23 5.03 -13.60 -10.18
CA ARG A 23 4.28 -12.83 -9.19
C ARG A 23 3.80 -11.49 -9.75
N LYS A 24 4.69 -10.75 -10.41
CA LYS A 24 4.37 -9.45 -11.02
C LYS A 24 3.33 -9.61 -12.13
N LEU A 25 3.56 -10.53 -13.07
CA LEU A 25 2.64 -10.78 -14.18
C LEU A 25 1.25 -11.26 -13.70
N TYR A 26 1.21 -12.07 -12.65
CA TYR A 26 -0.04 -12.66 -12.15
C TYR A 26 -0.82 -11.75 -11.20
N LEU A 27 -0.15 -11.00 -10.32
CA LEU A 27 -0.79 -10.16 -9.30
C LEU A 27 -0.89 -8.69 -9.69
N THR A 28 0.09 -8.15 -10.44
CA THR A 28 0.12 -6.73 -10.82
C THR A 28 -0.49 -6.50 -12.19
N GLU A 29 -0.18 -7.36 -13.16
CA GLU A 29 -0.68 -7.22 -14.54
C GLU A 29 -1.97 -8.03 -14.79
N ASP A 30 -2.49 -8.71 -13.77
CA ASP A 30 -3.74 -9.47 -13.80
C ASP A 30 -3.84 -10.57 -14.88
N LYS A 31 -2.70 -11.00 -15.42
CA LYS A 31 -2.65 -11.91 -16.58
C LYS A 31 -3.17 -13.31 -16.27
N SER A 32 -3.83 -13.91 -17.26
CA SER A 32 -4.38 -15.25 -17.10
C SER A 32 -3.28 -16.32 -17.09
N LEU A 33 -3.55 -17.51 -16.54
CA LEU A 33 -2.58 -18.62 -16.58
C LEU A 33 -2.14 -18.97 -18.01
N LYS A 34 -3.00 -18.76 -19.02
CA LYS A 34 -2.63 -19.01 -20.42
C LYS A 34 -1.63 -17.97 -20.90
N ASP A 35 -1.86 -16.70 -20.57
CA ASP A 35 -0.98 -15.59 -20.98
C ASP A 35 0.37 -15.69 -20.28
N LEU A 36 0.40 -16.09 -19.01
CA LEU A 36 1.64 -16.39 -18.30
C LEU A 36 2.45 -17.49 -19.00
N LEU A 37 1.81 -18.58 -19.43
CA LEU A 37 2.49 -19.64 -20.18
C LEU A 37 3.05 -19.13 -21.50
N THR A 38 2.28 -18.31 -22.22
CA THR A 38 2.73 -17.70 -23.47
C THR A 38 3.93 -16.78 -23.22
N ILE A 39 3.87 -15.90 -22.22
CA ILE A 39 4.93 -14.95 -21.90
C ILE A 39 6.18 -15.68 -21.40
N LEU A 40 6.03 -16.68 -20.52
CA LEU A 40 7.14 -17.49 -20.05
C LEU A 40 7.81 -18.24 -21.21
N SER A 41 7.02 -18.77 -22.13
CA SER A 41 7.53 -19.49 -23.30
C SER A 41 8.19 -18.57 -24.32
N VAL A 42 7.65 -17.37 -24.56
CA VAL A 42 8.10 -16.44 -25.61
C VAL A 42 9.27 -15.59 -25.11
N SER A 43 9.17 -15.01 -23.91
CA SER A 43 10.15 -14.07 -23.38
C SER A 43 11.34 -14.76 -22.70
N TYR A 44 11.10 -15.90 -22.05
CA TYR A 44 12.09 -16.57 -21.20
C TYR A 44 12.48 -17.97 -21.71
N GLY A 45 11.85 -18.46 -22.77
CA GLY A 45 12.04 -19.84 -23.26
C GLY A 45 11.57 -20.91 -22.26
N PHE A 46 10.89 -20.52 -21.19
CA PHE A 46 10.47 -21.39 -20.10
C PHE A 46 9.12 -22.01 -20.43
N ARG A 47 9.06 -23.33 -20.55
CA ARG A 47 7.85 -24.06 -20.98
C ARG A 47 7.26 -24.96 -19.89
N PRO A 48 6.77 -24.39 -18.77
CA PRO A 48 6.10 -25.17 -17.74
C PRO A 48 4.73 -25.63 -18.24
N SER A 49 4.27 -26.79 -17.76
CA SER A 49 2.89 -27.22 -17.98
C SER A 49 1.93 -26.35 -17.15
N LYS A 50 0.71 -26.14 -17.66
CA LYS A 50 -0.36 -25.45 -16.93
C LYS A 50 -0.56 -26.01 -15.51
N ALA A 51 -0.50 -27.33 -15.36
CA ALA A 51 -0.65 -27.99 -14.07
C ALA A 51 0.52 -27.69 -13.12
N GLN A 52 1.76 -27.62 -13.66
CA GLN A 52 2.95 -27.28 -12.86
C GLN A 52 2.88 -25.83 -12.39
N LEU A 53 2.52 -24.89 -13.28
CA LEU A 53 2.34 -23.49 -12.91
C LEU A 53 1.23 -23.30 -11.87
N GLN A 54 0.09 -23.97 -12.05
CA GLN A 54 -1.01 -23.92 -11.08
C GLN A 54 -0.60 -24.50 -9.71
N TRP A 55 0.13 -25.61 -9.71
CA TRP A 55 0.67 -26.19 -8.48
C TRP A 55 1.66 -25.24 -7.79
N LYS A 56 2.61 -24.66 -8.54
CA LYS A 56 3.57 -23.67 -7.99
C LYS A 56 2.88 -22.41 -7.46
N LEU A 57 1.88 -21.87 -8.16
CA LEU A 57 1.08 -20.73 -7.67
C LEU A 57 0.37 -21.07 -6.35
N THR A 58 -0.09 -22.31 -6.21
CA THR A 58 -0.70 -22.80 -4.96
C THR A 58 0.34 -22.93 -3.85
N GLN A 59 1.51 -23.50 -4.15
CA GLN A 59 2.64 -23.61 -3.19
C GLN A 59 3.09 -22.25 -2.69
N TRP A 60 3.19 -21.27 -3.60
CA TRP A 60 3.57 -19.90 -3.26
C TRP A 60 2.43 -19.08 -2.64
N ARG A 61 1.26 -19.69 -2.40
CA ARG A 61 0.04 -19.04 -1.89
C ARG A 61 -0.33 -17.77 -2.65
N MET A 62 -0.05 -17.73 -3.96
CA MET A 62 -0.40 -16.63 -4.84
C MET A 62 -1.83 -16.82 -5.35
N THR A 63 -2.81 -16.58 -4.48
CA THR A 63 -4.23 -16.70 -4.81
C THR A 63 -4.83 -15.34 -5.13
N LYS A 64 -5.24 -15.14 -6.39
CA LYS A 64 -5.96 -13.95 -6.86
C LYS A 64 -7.34 -13.77 -6.19
N LYS A 65 -7.92 -14.88 -5.74
CA LYS A 65 -9.25 -14.89 -5.10
C LYS A 65 -9.06 -14.80 -3.60
N MET A 66 -9.47 -13.68 -3.01
CA MET A 66 -9.68 -13.61 -1.57
C MET A 66 -10.78 -14.60 -1.17
N ILE A 67 -10.53 -15.34 -0.08
CA ILE A 67 -11.49 -16.26 0.51
C ILE A 67 -12.63 -15.43 1.14
N THR A 68 -13.83 -16.01 1.25
CA THR A 68 -15.00 -15.32 1.85
C THR A 68 -14.73 -14.78 3.26
N SER A 69 -13.86 -15.44 4.04
CA SER A 69 -13.37 -14.97 5.34
C SER A 69 -12.55 -13.69 5.24
N GLU A 70 -11.65 -13.60 4.25
CA GLU A 70 -10.83 -12.41 3.98
C GLU A 70 -11.71 -11.24 3.56
N TRP A 71 -12.70 -11.48 2.69
CA TRP A 71 -13.69 -10.46 2.32
C TRP A 71 -14.51 -9.97 3.52
N LYS A 72 -14.92 -10.89 4.41
CA LYS A 72 -15.61 -10.51 5.65
C LYS A 72 -14.74 -9.62 6.53
N TYR A 73 -13.44 -9.91 6.64
CA TYR A 73 -12.49 -9.08 7.39
C TYR A 73 -12.35 -7.70 6.78
N VAL A 74 -12.17 -7.61 5.45
CA VAL A 74 -12.08 -6.32 4.74
C VAL A 74 -13.37 -5.51 4.94
N HIS A 75 -14.53 -6.14 4.77
CA HIS A 75 -15.82 -5.48 4.97
C HIS A 75 -16.00 -4.99 6.41
N HIS A 76 -15.62 -5.80 7.41
CA HIS A 76 -15.62 -5.39 8.81
C HIS A 76 -14.70 -4.19 9.06
N ARG A 77 -13.50 -4.19 8.48
CA ARG A 77 -12.53 -3.10 8.59
C ARG A 77 -13.00 -1.80 7.96
N VAL A 78 -13.64 -1.86 6.79
CA VAL A 78 -14.28 -0.71 6.14
C VAL A 78 -15.39 -0.17 7.03
N ARG A 79 -16.30 -1.04 7.49
CA ARG A 79 -17.39 -0.67 8.39
C ARG A 79 -16.90 0.02 9.67
N LEU A 80 -15.84 -0.50 10.30
CA LEU A 80 -15.26 0.12 11.48
C LEU A 80 -14.74 1.53 11.19
N ARG A 81 -14.10 1.76 10.03
CA ARG A 81 -13.63 3.10 9.66
C ARG A 81 -14.79 4.07 9.52
N ASP A 82 -15.85 3.68 8.81
CA ASP A 82 -17.03 4.52 8.63
C ASP A 82 -17.67 4.89 9.98
N THR A 83 -17.80 3.92 10.89
CA THR A 83 -18.35 4.19 12.23
C THR A 83 -17.47 5.11 13.07
N THR A 84 -16.14 5.03 12.92
CA THR A 84 -15.21 5.92 13.64
C THR A 84 -15.24 7.33 13.07
N ILE A 85 -15.32 7.47 11.74
CA ILE A 85 -15.48 8.76 11.06
C ILE A 85 -16.79 9.42 11.50
N GLU A 86 -17.89 8.66 11.54
CA GLU A 86 -19.19 9.19 11.96
C GLU A 86 -19.17 9.59 13.45
N LYS A 87 -18.61 8.76 14.32
CA LYS A 87 -18.41 9.12 15.74
C LYS A 87 -17.53 10.35 15.90
N ALA A 88 -16.49 10.52 15.09
CA ALA A 88 -15.64 11.70 15.11
C ALA A 88 -16.41 12.93 14.65
N ARG A 89 -17.23 12.84 13.60
CA ARG A 89 -18.14 13.91 13.16
C ARG A 89 -19.14 14.30 14.24
N VAL A 90 -19.77 13.33 14.90
CA VAL A 90 -20.72 13.57 16.00
C VAL A 90 -20.03 14.16 17.25
N ARG A 91 -18.76 13.85 17.49
CA ARG A 91 -17.99 14.49 18.58
C ARG A 91 -17.48 15.88 18.20
N HIS A 92 -17.27 16.10 16.91
CA HIS A 92 -16.72 17.31 16.31
C HIS A 92 -17.79 18.07 15.50
N CYS A 93 -19.06 18.00 15.91
CA CYS A 93 -20.04 19.01 15.58
C CYS A 93 -20.02 20.03 16.72
N TYR A 94 -19.02 20.90 16.71
CA TYR A 94 -19.25 22.22 17.25
C TYR A 94 -20.11 22.95 16.21
N GLU A 95 -21.36 23.26 16.52
CA GLU A 95 -21.83 24.57 16.10
C GLU A 95 -20.98 25.53 16.94
N THR A 96 -20.08 26.29 16.30
CA THR A 96 -19.38 27.32 17.07
C THR A 96 -20.42 28.32 17.56
N ALA A 97 -20.25 28.86 18.77
CA ALA A 97 -21.10 29.96 19.24
C ALA A 97 -21.09 31.17 18.28
N LEU A 98 -20.09 31.26 17.39
CA LEU A 98 -20.04 32.19 16.25
C LEU A 98 -21.15 31.91 15.22
N GLU A 99 -21.31 30.66 14.74
CA GLU A 99 -22.41 30.30 13.82
C GLU A 99 -23.79 30.53 14.44
N LYS A 100 -23.92 30.38 15.75
CA LYS A 100 -25.18 30.57 16.49
C LYS A 100 -25.56 32.04 16.72
N THR A 101 -24.59 32.95 16.63
CA THR A 101 -24.78 34.39 16.89
C THR A 101 -24.73 35.25 15.63
N ILE A 102 -24.16 34.73 14.54
CA ILE A 102 -24.22 35.39 13.24
C ILE A 102 -25.58 35.09 12.62
N GLY A 103 -26.58 35.92 12.94
CA GLY A 103 -27.72 36.10 12.04
C GLY A 103 -27.17 36.38 10.63
N VAL A 104 -27.80 35.80 9.61
CA VAL A 104 -27.41 35.90 8.19
C VAL A 104 -27.14 37.35 7.80
N VAL A 105 -25.88 37.78 7.92
CA VAL A 105 -25.37 39.01 7.35
C VAL A 105 -24.35 38.54 6.33
N ALA A 106 -24.64 38.84 5.06
CA ALA A 106 -23.76 38.54 3.95
C ALA A 106 -22.33 38.97 4.30
N PRO A 107 -21.30 38.13 4.07
CA PRO A 107 -19.94 38.49 4.40
C PRO A 107 -19.60 39.82 3.69
N PRO A 108 -19.12 40.84 4.42
CA PRO A 108 -18.63 42.04 3.75
C PRO A 108 -17.54 41.62 2.77
N SER A 109 -17.60 42.18 1.57
CA SER A 109 -16.63 41.97 0.48
C SER A 109 -15.20 41.90 1.05
N PRO A 110 -14.40 40.89 0.66
CA PRO A 110 -13.10 40.65 1.28
C PRO A 110 -12.24 41.90 1.11
N THR A 111 -12.07 42.64 2.19
CA THR A 111 -11.09 43.72 2.20
C THR A 111 -9.73 43.04 2.17
N ASP A 112 -8.98 43.31 1.11
CA ASP A 112 -7.65 42.79 0.83
C ASP A 112 -6.68 43.25 1.94
N LEU A 113 -6.67 42.52 3.05
CA LEU A 113 -5.68 42.70 4.10
C LEU A 113 -4.40 42.02 3.61
N SER A 114 -3.52 42.80 2.99
CA SER A 114 -2.17 42.39 2.61
C SER A 114 -1.40 41.93 3.86
N LEU A 115 -1.44 40.63 4.14
CA LEU A 115 -0.72 39.99 5.24
C LEU A 115 0.79 40.05 4.93
N ILE A 116 1.49 41.03 5.52
CA ILE A 116 2.95 41.11 5.43
C ILE A 116 3.53 40.03 6.35
N ILE A 117 3.78 38.84 5.78
CA ILE A 117 4.51 37.78 6.48
C ILE A 117 5.99 38.19 6.53
N ARG A 118 6.48 38.59 7.69
CA ARG A 118 7.92 38.76 7.93
C ARG A 118 8.52 37.49 8.50
N THR A 119 9.13 36.70 7.65
CA THR A 119 10.06 35.66 8.07
C THR A 119 11.28 36.33 8.72
N PRO A 120 11.60 36.10 9.99
CA PRO A 120 12.81 36.66 10.59
C PRO A 120 14.05 36.11 9.89
N SER A 121 15.09 36.94 9.74
CA SER A 121 16.39 36.48 9.22
C SER A 121 16.92 35.33 10.07
N PRO A 122 17.53 34.29 9.46
CA PRO A 122 18.10 33.18 10.19
C PRO A 122 19.14 33.73 11.17
N GLN A 123 18.88 33.55 12.47
CA GLN A 123 19.87 33.84 13.49
C GLN A 123 21.05 32.89 13.29
N ASN A 124 22.28 33.43 13.35
CA ASN A 124 23.49 32.64 13.33
C ASN A 124 23.36 31.48 14.32
N VAL A 125 23.53 30.27 13.81
CA VAL A 125 23.50 29.03 14.57
C VAL A 125 24.61 29.11 15.63
N PRO A 126 24.32 29.06 16.93
CA PRO A 126 25.38 28.95 17.92
C PRO A 126 26.11 27.62 17.72
N GLU A 127 27.43 27.72 17.72
CA GLU A 127 28.43 26.66 17.55
C GLU A 127 28.07 25.35 18.27
N LEU A 128 28.37 24.26 17.58
CA LEU A 128 28.30 22.85 17.98
C LEU A 128 29.19 22.54 19.21
N ASP A 129 28.86 23.04 20.39
CA ASP A 129 29.66 22.75 21.60
C ASP A 129 28.89 22.09 22.74
N ASN A 130 27.69 21.58 22.50
CA ASN A 130 26.97 20.80 23.51
C ASN A 130 26.38 19.49 22.96
N MET A 131 27.23 18.67 22.36
CA MET A 131 26.88 17.32 21.90
C MET A 131 26.87 16.27 23.04
N TYR A 132 27.19 16.66 24.27
CA TYR A 132 27.25 15.78 25.45
C TYR A 132 26.02 15.88 26.38
N GLY A 133 25.04 16.72 26.05
CA GLY A 133 23.80 16.87 26.83
C GLY A 133 22.63 15.98 26.37
N ILE A 134 22.83 15.08 25.39
CA ILE A 134 21.76 14.28 24.78
C ILE A 134 21.78 12.87 25.39
N PRO A 135 20.83 12.53 26.30
CA PRO A 135 20.93 11.30 27.12
C PRO A 135 20.84 10.00 26.32
N TRP A 136 20.23 10.01 25.13
CA TRP A 136 20.01 8.81 24.30
C TRP A 136 21.07 8.62 23.20
N LEU A 137 22.16 9.38 23.23
CA LEU A 137 23.31 9.21 22.33
C LEU A 137 24.55 8.62 23.03
N GLN A 138 24.41 8.08 24.24
CA GLN A 138 25.52 7.37 24.90
C GLN A 138 25.57 5.91 24.41
N PRO A 139 26.69 5.44 23.83
CA PRO A 139 26.87 4.02 23.55
C PRO A 139 26.99 3.26 24.88
N GLU A 140 26.18 2.22 25.06
CA GLU A 140 26.31 1.29 26.17
C GLU A 140 27.70 0.65 26.16
N ALA A 141 28.35 0.63 27.33
CA ALA A 141 29.65 0.01 27.56
C ALA A 141 29.48 -1.39 28.15
#